data_AF-X1NL96-F1
#
_entry.id   AF-X1NL96-F1
#
_cell.length_a   1.000
_cell.length_b   1.000
_cell.length_c   1.000
_cell.angle_alpha   90.00
_cell.angle_beta   90.00
_cell.angle_gamma   90.00
#
_symmetry.space_group_name_H-M   'P 1'
#
loop_
_entity.id
_entity.type
_entity.pdbx_description
1 polymer ?
#
loop_
_entity_poly.entity_id
_entity_poly.type
_entity_poly.pdbx_seq_one_letter_code
_entity_poly.pdbx_strand_id
1 'polypeptide(L)'
;MSLYRATFVLRPELEEEEKNSTVKEVQDFVVSQNGKIENVESGIQKFAFEVDKTNKGFFVSILFEVDASKVDGIHQFLIKKRDIIRAMLTRQEILPKNKDKGGKKDERIESGSPDRESHPRS
;
A
#
# COMPACT_ATOMS: atom_id res chain seq x y z
N MET A 1 -17.92 -8.97 -9.97
CA MET A 1 -17.30 -7.86 -9.22
C MET A 1 -16.08 -7.40 -9.99
N SER A 2 -15.80 -6.10 -10.01
CA SER A 2 -14.59 -5.56 -10.64
C SER A 2 -13.59 -5.17 -9.55
N LEU A 3 -12.31 -5.29 -9.87
CA LEU A 3 -11.22 -4.87 -9.00
C LEU A 3 -10.99 -3.37 -9.16
N TYR A 4 -10.90 -2.65 -8.05
CA TYR A 4 -10.64 -1.22 -8.02
C TYR A 4 -9.50 -0.92 -7.06
N ARG A 5 -8.75 0.13 -7.38
CA ARG A 5 -7.74 0.71 -6.51
C ARG A 5 -8.18 2.13 -6.15
N ALA A 6 -8.38 2.39 -4.86
CA ALA A 6 -8.52 3.74 -4.34
C ALA A 6 -7.17 4.19 -3.79
N THR A 7 -6.62 5.25 -4.36
CA THR A 7 -5.43 5.92 -3.85
C THR A 7 -5.83 7.30 -3.35
N PHE A 8 -5.53 7.60 -2.10
CA PHE A 8 -5.85 8.89 -1.50
C PHE A 8 -4.72 9.43 -0.64
N VAL A 9 -4.70 10.75 -0.50
CA VAL A 9 -3.69 11.51 0.24
C VAL A 9 -4.34 12.12 1.47
N LEU A 10 -3.79 11.80 2.63
CA LEU A 10 -4.24 12.38 3.90
C LEU A 10 -3.58 13.72 4.16
N ARG A 11 -4.27 14.57 4.91
CA ARG A 11 -3.77 15.85 5.39
C ARG A 11 -2.47 15.66 6.21
N PRO A 12 -1.42 16.46 5.95
CA PRO A 12 -0.13 16.29 6.62
C PRO A 12 -0.20 16.62 8.12
N GLU A 13 -1.15 17.48 8.52
CA GLU A 13 -1.38 17.94 9.90
C GLU A 13 -1.94 16.85 10.83
N LEU A 14 -2.48 15.75 10.28
CA LEU A 14 -3.07 14.67 11.06
C LEU A 14 -2.01 13.86 11.80
N GLU A 15 -2.33 13.45 13.02
CA GLU A 15 -1.49 12.53 13.78
C GLU A 15 -1.58 11.09 13.23
N GLU A 16 -0.63 10.23 13.62
CA GLU A 16 -0.59 8.85 13.14
C GLU A 16 -1.84 8.03 13.52
N GLU A 17 -2.39 8.31 14.70
CA GLU A 17 -3.62 7.66 15.18
C GLU A 17 -4.84 8.06 14.33
N GLU A 18 -4.99 9.34 14.01
CA GLU A 18 -6.05 9.86 13.14
C GLU A 18 -5.94 9.33 11.71
N LYS A 19 -4.71 9.21 11.20
CA LYS A 19 -4.44 8.59 9.89
C LYS A 19 -4.91 7.14 9.87
N ASN A 20 -4.54 6.36 10.89
CA ASN A 20 -4.95 4.97 10.99
C ASN A 20 -6.47 4.82 11.17
N SER A 21 -7.11 5.69 11.95
CA SER A 21 -8.58 5.71 12.08
C SER A 21 -9.24 5.99 10.73
N THR A 22 -8.75 7.00 10.00
CA THR A 22 -9.28 7.36 8.69
C THR A 22 -9.19 6.19 7.72
N VAL A 23 -8.05 5.48 7.71
CA VAL A 23 -7.84 4.30 6.86
C VAL A 23 -8.80 3.16 7.23
N LYS A 24 -8.99 2.88 8.52
CA LYS A 24 -9.97 1.89 8.98
C LYS A 24 -11.40 2.24 8.58
N GLU A 25 -11.81 3.48 8.79
CA GLU A 25 -13.15 3.93 8.40
C GLU A 25 -13.42 3.78 6.89
N VAL A 26 -12.40 4.02 6.05
CA VAL A 26 -12.51 3.78 4.61
C VAL A 26 -12.67 2.29 4.32
N GLN A 27 -11.91 1.42 5.00
CA GLN A 27 -12.04 -0.02 4.86
C GLN A 27 -13.44 -0.52 5.27
N ASP A 28 -13.92 -0.06 6.43
CA ASP A 28 -15.25 -0.40 6.95
C ASP A 28 -16.35 0.08 5.99
N PHE A 29 -16.20 1.27 5.41
CA PHE A 29 -17.13 1.78 4.41
C PHE A 29 -17.16 0.88 3.17
N VAL A 30 -16.01 0.45 2.65
CA VAL A 30 -15.95 -0.49 1.52
C VAL A 30 -16.63 -1.81 1.85
N VAL A 31 -16.39 -2.37 3.04
CA VAL A 31 -17.03 -3.61 3.50
C VAL A 31 -18.55 -3.44 3.64
N SER A 32 -19.01 -2.29 4.13
CA SER A 32 -20.45 -1.96 4.25
C SER A 32 -21.17 -1.94 2.90
N GLN A 33 -20.44 -1.65 1.81
CA GLN A 33 -20.96 -1.68 0.43
C GLN A 33 -20.83 -3.07 -0.22
N ASN A 34 -20.66 -4.12 0.58
CA ASN A 34 -20.40 -5.49 0.13
C ASN A 34 -19.11 -5.61 -0.71
N GLY A 35 -18.13 -4.73 -0.45
CA GLY A 35 -16.80 -4.83 -1.04
C GLY A 35 -15.89 -5.79 -0.28
N LYS A 36 -14.91 -6.36 -0.98
CA LYS A 36 -13.88 -7.24 -0.41
C LYS A 36 -12.51 -6.59 -0.56
N ILE A 37 -11.80 -6.39 0.54
CA ILE A 37 -10.45 -5.82 0.54
C ILE A 37 -9.45 -6.91 0.17
N GLU A 38 -8.59 -6.65 -0.82
CA GLU A 38 -7.52 -7.54 -1.26
C GLU A 38 -6.17 -7.12 -0.67
N ASN A 39 -5.88 -5.81 -0.68
CA ASN A 39 -4.60 -5.29 -0.20
C ASN A 39 -4.75 -3.84 0.30
N VAL A 40 -3.96 -3.49 1.31
CA VAL A 40 -3.87 -2.12 1.85
C VAL A 40 -2.39 -1.77 1.95
N GLU A 41 -1.99 -0.72 1.25
CA GLU A 41 -0.64 -0.15 1.29
C GLU A 41 -0.74 1.28 1.82
N SER A 42 0.13 1.63 2.77
CA SER A 42 0.21 3.00 3.30
C SER A 42 1.67 3.40 3.46
N GLY A 43 2.00 4.65 3.13
CA GLY A 43 3.36 5.15 3.27
C GLY A 43 3.51 6.64 3.01
N ILE A 44 4.58 7.20 3.55
CA ILE A 44 4.97 8.59 3.28
C ILE A 44 5.74 8.61 1.96
N GLN A 45 5.22 9.35 0.97
CA GLN A 45 5.91 9.57 -0.30
C GLN A 45 6.22 11.05 -0.49
N LYS A 46 7.32 11.35 -1.18
CA LYS A 46 7.67 12.73 -1.55
C LYS A 46 6.87 13.14 -2.78
N PHE A 47 6.30 14.33 -2.76
CA PHE A 47 5.68 14.91 -3.96
C PHE A 47 6.77 15.33 -4.95
N ALA A 48 6.44 15.31 -6.25
CA ALA A 48 7.34 15.80 -7.30
C ALA A 48 7.51 17.34 -7.26
N PHE A 49 6.55 18.04 -6.64
CA PHE A 49 6.54 19.48 -6.42
C PHE A 49 5.87 19.77 -5.07
N GLU A 50 6.11 20.95 -4.53
CA GLU A 50 5.55 21.36 -3.24
C GLU A 50 4.04 21.55 -3.32
N VAL A 51 3.30 20.90 -2.41
CA VAL A 51 1.85 21.06 -2.24
C VAL A 51 1.64 21.64 -0.85
N ASP A 52 1.00 22.81 -0.76
CA ASP A 52 0.68 23.48 0.52
C ASP A 52 1.84 23.52 1.52
N LYS A 53 3.03 24.05 1.14
CA LYS A 53 4.13 24.12 2.14
C LYS A 53 5.06 22.92 2.17
N THR A 54 4.57 21.81 1.63
CA THR A 54 4.96 20.48 2.07
C THR A 54 5.41 19.62 0.89
N ASN A 55 6.57 18.97 1.04
CA ASN A 55 7.17 18.10 0.02
C ASN A 55 6.90 16.61 0.25
N LYS A 56 6.07 16.27 1.25
CA LYS A 56 5.75 14.89 1.64
C LYS A 56 4.25 14.78 1.91
N GLY A 57 3.66 13.66 1.49
CA GLY A 57 2.28 13.30 1.77
C GLY A 57 2.20 11.88 2.30
N PHE A 58 1.16 11.60 3.08
CA PHE A 58 0.83 10.24 3.48
C PHE A 58 -0.16 9.66 2.47
N PHE A 59 0.32 8.73 1.67
CA PHE A 59 -0.46 8.07 0.62
C PHE A 59 -0.96 6.74 1.11
N VAL A 60 -2.22 6.46 0.81
CA VAL A 60 -2.88 5.19 1.11
C VAL A 60 -3.46 4.66 -0.20
N SER A 61 -3.15 3.40 -0.50
CA SER A 61 -3.73 2.66 -1.62
C SER A 61 -4.45 1.43 -1.10
N ILE A 62 -5.74 1.34 -1.40
CA ILE A 62 -6.59 0.21 -1.03
C ILE A 62 -7.03 -0.48 -2.32
N LEU A 63 -6.70 -1.75 -2.44
CA LEU A 63 -7.14 -2.63 -3.51
C LEU A 63 -8.34 -3.43 -2.99
N PHE A 64 -9.48 -3.32 -3.68
CA PHE A 64 -10.70 -4.00 -3.28
C PHE A 64 -11.56 -4.38 -4.48
N GLU A 65 -12.35 -5.43 -4.32
CA GLU A 65 -13.38 -5.85 -5.25
C GLU A 65 -14.73 -5.31 -4.81
N VAL A 66 -15.49 -4.72 -5.73
CA VAL A 66 -16.86 -4.27 -5.45
C VAL A 66 -17.73 -4.35 -6.70
N ASP A 67 -19.04 -4.30 -6.52
CA ASP A 67 -19.97 -4.07 -7.61
C ASP A 67 -19.80 -2.67 -8.22
N ALA A 68 -19.86 -2.57 -9.55
CA ALA A 68 -19.65 -1.31 -10.26
C ALA A 68 -20.67 -0.22 -9.84
N SER A 69 -21.87 -0.61 -9.43
CA SER A 69 -22.94 0.31 -9.02
C SER A 69 -22.62 1.04 -7.70
N LYS A 70 -21.69 0.51 -6.88
CA LYS A 70 -21.33 1.06 -5.57
C LYS A 70 -20.09 1.95 -5.60
N VAL A 71 -19.36 1.93 -6.71
CA VAL A 71 -18.08 2.63 -6.87
C VAL A 71 -18.23 4.13 -6.70
N ASP A 72 -19.28 4.72 -7.28
CA ASP A 72 -19.52 6.16 -7.15
C ASP A 72 -19.75 6.57 -5.69
N GLY A 73 -20.50 5.78 -4.93
CA GLY A 73 -20.71 6.02 -3.50
C GLY A 73 -19.40 6.02 -2.69
N ILE A 74 -18.48 5.11 -3.00
CA ILE A 74 -17.14 5.05 -2.39
C ILE A 74 -16.31 6.28 -2.78
N HIS A 75 -16.33 6.67 -4.04
CA HIS A 75 -15.63 7.87 -4.50
C HIS A 75 -16.18 9.13 -3.83
N GLN A 76 -17.50 9.28 -3.74
CA GLN A 76 -18.18 10.39 -3.06
C GLN A 76 -17.86 10.44 -1.57
N PHE A 77 -17.78 9.28 -0.90
CA PHE A 77 -17.37 9.21 0.50
C PHE A 77 -15.93 9.73 0.70
N LEU A 78 -14.99 9.31 -0.15
CA LEU A 78 -13.59 9.73 -0.08
C LEU A 78 -13.43 11.24 -0.27
N ILE A 79 -14.09 11.83 -1.27
CA ILE A 79 -13.96 13.29 -1.55
C ILE A 79 -14.68 14.17 -0.52
N LYS A 80 -15.70 13.66 0.17
CA LYS A 80 -16.44 14.43 1.19
C LYS A 80 -15.71 14.46 2.52
N LYS A 81 -14.76 13.55 2.74
CA LYS A 81 -14.03 13.45 4.01
C LYS A 81 -12.96 14.54 4.08
N ARG A 82 -13.00 15.36 5.13
CA ARG A 82 -12.12 16.55 5.29
C ARG A 82 -10.65 16.20 5.49
N ASP A 83 -10.39 14.98 5.94
CA ASP A 83 -9.06 14.44 6.23
C ASP A 83 -8.31 14.05 4.95
N ILE A 84 -9.04 13.91 3.84
CA ILE A 84 -8.53 13.52 2.53
C ILE A 84 -8.39 14.76 1.66
N ILE A 85 -7.17 15.06 1.21
CA ILE A 85 -6.91 16.20 0.30
C ILE A 85 -7.26 15.82 -1.13
N ARG A 86 -6.91 14.59 -1.52
CA ARG A 86 -7.09 14.10 -2.88
C ARG A 86 -7.39 12.62 -2.86
N ALA A 87 -8.33 12.21 -3.70
CA ALA A 87 -8.62 10.81 -3.95
C ALA A 87 -8.60 10.55 -5.45
N MET A 88 -8.14 9.37 -5.83
CA MET A 88 -8.20 8.83 -7.17
C MET A 88 -8.69 7.40 -7.07
N LEU A 89 -9.67 7.04 -7.90
CA LEU A 89 -10.20 5.70 -7.94
C LEU A 89 -10.06 5.15 -9.35
N THR A 90 -9.36 4.02 -9.48
CA THR A 90 -8.98 3.45 -10.77
C THR A 90 -9.44 2.01 -10.84
N ARG A 91 -10.18 1.66 -11.89
CA ARG A 91 -10.49 0.26 -12.19
C ARG A 91 -9.19 -0.47 -12.55
N GLN A 92 -8.94 -1.61 -11.93
CA GLN A 92 -7.77 -2.43 -12.22
C GLN A 92 -8.15 -3.49 -13.25
N GLU A 93 -7.39 -3.55 -14.33
CA GLU A 93 -7.46 -4.67 -15.25
C GLU A 93 -6.69 -5.84 -14.65
N ILE A 94 -7.37 -6.96 -14.49
CA ILE A 94 -6.75 -8.22 -14.12
C ILE A 94 -5.91 -8.72 -15.30
N LEU A 95 -4.64 -8.31 -15.34
CA LEU A 95 -3.65 -9.01 -16.16
C LEU A 95 -3.55 -10.44 -15.61
N PRO A 96 -3.71 -11.49 -16.44
CA PRO A 96 -3.50 -12.86 -15.99
C PRO A 96 -2.05 -12.99 -15.52
N LYS A 97 -1.85 -13.04 -14.20
CA LYS A 97 -0.54 -13.29 -13.60
C LYS A 97 -0.13 -14.73 -13.93
N ASN A 98 0.66 -14.92 -14.98
CA ASN A 98 1.47 -16.13 -15.11
C ASN A 98 2.42 -16.17 -13.92
N LYS A 99 2.15 -17.08 -12.98
CA LYS A 99 3.00 -17.34 -11.82
C LYS A 99 4.21 -18.18 -12.24
N ASP A 100 5.14 -17.60 -12.97
CA ASP A 100 6.49 -18.15 -13.05
C ASP A 100 7.28 -17.67 -11.83
N LYS A 101 7.18 -18.47 -10.77
CA LYS A 101 8.06 -18.38 -9.61
C LYS A 101 9.46 -18.82 -10.02
N GLY A 102 10.44 -17.91 -9.98
CA GLY A 102 11.83 -18.23 -10.31
C GLY A 102 12.85 -17.26 -9.71
N GLY A 103 12.68 -16.84 -8.45
CA GLY A 103 13.69 -16.09 -7.70
C GLY A 103 14.33 -16.96 -6.63
N LYS A 104 15.47 -17.55 -6.95
CA LYS A 104 16.29 -18.44 -6.12
C LYS A 104 16.77 -17.70 -4.85
N LYS A 105 16.66 -18.35 -3.69
CA LYS A 105 17.16 -17.86 -2.40
C LYS A 105 18.70 -17.74 -2.45
N ASP A 106 19.23 -16.56 -2.16
CA ASP A 106 20.63 -16.36 -1.80
C ASP A 106 20.84 -16.89 -0.38
N GLU A 107 21.51 -18.04 -0.25
CA GLU A 107 22.01 -18.55 1.03
C GLU A 107 23.25 -17.75 1.43
N ARG A 108 23.06 -16.84 2.40
CA ARG A 108 24.11 -16.16 3.14
C ARG A 108 24.81 -17.20 4.04
N ILE A 109 25.98 -17.70 3.63
CA ILE A 109 26.89 -18.40 4.55
C ILE A 109 27.62 -17.33 5.35
N GLU A 110 27.25 -17.20 6.63
CA GLU A 110 27.98 -16.40 7.60
C GLU A 110 29.35 -17.01 7.92
N SER A 111 30.27 -16.09 8.19
CA SER A 111 31.64 -16.23 8.67
C SER A 111 31.89 -17.33 9.71
N GLY A 112 33.01 -18.02 9.54
CA GLY A 112 33.68 -18.77 10.60
C GLY A 112 35.09 -19.15 10.18
N SER A 113 36.06 -18.25 10.34
CA SER A 113 37.48 -18.63 10.34
C SER A 113 37.75 -19.53 11.54
N PRO A 114 38.57 -20.58 11.38
CA PRO A 114 39.49 -20.93 12.44
C PRO A 114 40.93 -21.03 11.93
N ASP A 115 41.79 -20.67 12.86
CA ASP A 115 43.22 -20.47 12.80
C ASP A 115 44.07 -21.61 12.23
N ARG A 116 45.27 -21.19 11.84
CA ARG A 116 46.50 -21.95 11.60
C ARG A 116 46.60 -23.23 12.43
N GLU A 117 46.88 -24.33 11.76
CA GLU A 117 47.81 -25.34 12.29
C GLU A 117 48.69 -25.89 11.17
N SER A 118 49.95 -26.11 11.54
CA SER A 118 51.10 -26.22 10.66
C SER A 118 51.52 -27.69 10.53
N HIS A 119 52.17 -28.01 9.40
CA HIS A 119 52.95 -29.24 9.08
C HIS A 119 52.19 -30.35 8.33
N PRO A 120 52.84 -30.90 7.29
CA PRO A 120 53.45 -32.21 7.51
C PRO A 120 54.97 -32.19 7.29
N ARG A 121 55.66 -32.87 8.20
CA ARG A 121 57.08 -33.22 8.08
C ARG A 121 57.17 -34.74 8.06
N SER A 122 57.43 -35.31 6.89
CA SER A 122 58.25 -36.51 6.61
C SER A 122 58.03 -36.92 5.16
#